data_AF-A0A5W4NL50-F1
#
_entry.id   AF-A0A5W4NL50-F1
#
_cell.length_a   1.000
_cell.length_b   1.000
_cell.length_c   1.000
_cell.angle_alpha   90.00
_cell.angle_beta   90.00
_cell.angle_gamma   90.00
#
_symmetry.space_group_name_H-M   'P 1'
#
loop_
_entity.id
_entity.type
_entity.pdbx_description
1 polymer ?
#
loop_
_entity_poly.entity_id
_entity_poly.type
_entity_poly.pdbx_seq_one_letter_code
_entity_poly.pdbx_strand_id
1 'polypeptide(L)'
;TEKTLKQKVAFAQLELNRLKSMEKSEQKKVETRLKIILGAEVAKAMNCGIEQVDKELVMGILLSASELNDIERVKYIKAGRWFLAQMDGRQK
;
A
#
# COMPACT_ATOMS: atom_id res chain seq x y z
N THR A 1 21.17 17.34 -41.45
CA THR A 1 19.76 17.55 -41.84
C THR A 1 18.97 17.89 -40.61
N GLU A 2 18.43 19.10 -40.50
CA GLU A 2 17.68 19.53 -39.32
C GLU A 2 16.32 18.81 -39.26
N LYS A 3 16.00 18.20 -38.12
CA LYS A 3 14.67 17.57 -37.94
C LYS A 3 13.59 18.64 -38.02
N THR A 4 12.55 18.37 -38.82
CA THR A 4 11.41 19.29 -38.93
C THR A 4 10.69 19.41 -37.60
N LEU A 5 9.99 20.53 -37.37
CA LEU A 5 9.21 20.74 -36.14
C LEU A 5 8.24 19.59 -35.86
N LYS A 6 7.59 19.03 -36.90
CA LYS A 6 6.70 17.87 -36.78
C LYS A 6 7.43 16.64 -36.24
N GLN A 7 8.66 16.37 -36.69
CA GLN A 7 9.47 15.26 -36.19
C GLN A 7 9.90 15.47 -34.74
N LYS A 8 10.24 16.71 -34.35
CA LYS A 8 10.57 17.06 -32.96
C LYS A 8 9.37 16.84 -32.03
N VAL A 9 8.16 17.25 -32.45
CA VAL A 9 6.91 17.02 -31.70
C VAL A 9 6.59 15.53 -31.59
N ALA A 10 6.71 14.77 -32.68
CA ALA A 10 6.47 13.32 -32.65
C ALA A 10 7.43 12.60 -31.69
N PHE A 11 8.72 12.98 -31.68
CA PHE A 11 9.70 12.42 -30.76
C PHE A 11 9.37 12.75 -29.29
N ALA A 12 9.02 14.00 -29.01
CA ALA A 12 8.60 14.40 -27.66
C ALA A 12 7.35 13.65 -27.20
N GLN A 13 6.38 13.40 -28.08
CA GLN A 13 5.17 12.64 -27.76
C GLN A 13 5.47 11.17 -27.46
N LEU A 14 6.38 10.55 -28.22
CA LEU A 14 6.84 9.18 -27.96
C LEU A 14 7.52 9.07 -26.60
N GLU A 15 8.41 10.01 -26.28
CA GLU A 15 9.11 10.03 -25.01
C GLU A 15 8.14 10.27 -23.84
N LEU A 16 7.17 11.19 -24.00
CA LEU A 16 6.13 11.42 -23.01
C LEU A 16 5.25 10.18 -22.77
N ASN A 17 4.91 9.44 -23.83
CA ASN A 17 4.17 8.18 -23.69
C ASN A 17 4.98 7.09 -22.98
N ARG A 18 6.29 7.02 -23.24
CA ARG A 18 7.22 6.12 -22.56
C ARG A 18 7.29 6.44 -21.06
N LEU A 19 7.50 7.71 -20.72
CA LEU A 19 7.57 8.17 -19.33
C LEU A 19 6.26 7.91 -18.58
N LYS A 20 5.09 8.21 -19.17
CA LYS A 20 3.79 7.89 -18.57
C LYS A 20 3.59 6.40 -18.32
N SER A 21 4.10 5.55 -19.23
CA SER A 21 4.00 4.09 -19.06
C SER A 21 4.89 3.61 -17.92
N MET A 22 6.09 4.17 -17.79
CA MET A 22 6.99 3.90 -16.67
C MET A 22 6.40 4.35 -15.34
N GLU A 23 5.84 5.56 -15.28
CA GLU A 23 5.18 6.09 -14.08
C GLU A 23 4.07 5.15 -13.58
N LYS A 24 3.18 4.71 -14.49
CA LYS A 24 2.13 3.72 -14.16
C LYS A 24 2.70 2.41 -13.64
N SER A 25 3.80 1.93 -14.22
CA SER A 25 4.48 0.72 -13.77
C SER A 25 5.04 0.88 -12.35
N GLU A 26 5.73 1.99 -12.08
CA GLU A 26 6.26 2.28 -10.75
C GLU A 26 5.15 2.45 -9.70
N GLN A 27 4.05 3.12 -10.06
CA GLN A 27 2.89 3.24 -9.18
C GLN A 27 2.32 1.87 -8.78
N LYS A 28 2.18 0.95 -9.73
CA LYS A 28 1.74 -0.43 -9.46
C LYS A 28 2.69 -1.19 -8.53
N LYS A 29 4.01 -0.99 -8.70
CA LYS A 29 5.02 -1.61 -7.81
C LYS A 29 4.90 -1.09 -6.39
N VAL A 30 4.75 0.23 -6.22
CA VAL A 30 4.56 0.86 -4.90
C VAL A 30 3.27 0.34 -4.25
N GLU A 31 2.15 0.34 -4.98
CA GLU A 31 0.87 -0.18 -4.48
C GLU A 31 0.98 -1.64 -4.06
N THR A 32 1.63 -2.48 -4.87
CA THR A 32 1.85 -3.90 -4.54
C THR A 32 2.70 -4.05 -3.29
N ARG A 33 3.78 -3.27 -3.14
CA ARG A 33 4.62 -3.29 -1.95
C ARG A 33 3.84 -2.91 -0.69
N LEU A 34 2.98 -1.88 -0.76
CA LEU A 34 2.14 -1.47 0.37
C LEU A 34 1.15 -2.57 0.78
N LYS A 35 0.53 -3.25 -0.19
CA LYS A 35 -0.36 -4.40 0.08
C LYS A 35 0.38 -5.56 0.76
N ILE A 36 1.61 -5.85 0.33
CA ILE A 36 2.45 -6.90 0.93
C ILE A 36 2.81 -6.54 2.37
N ILE A 37 3.24 -5.30 2.62
CA ILE A 37 3.57 -4.82 3.97
C ILE A 37 2.37 -4.97 4.90
N LEU A 38 1.21 -4.50 4.47
CA LEU A 38 -0.02 -4.62 5.27
C LEU A 38 -0.38 -6.09 5.55
N GLY A 39 -0.25 -6.97 4.56
CA GLY A 39 -0.45 -8.41 4.76
C GLY A 39 0.47 -8.97 5.85
N ALA A 40 1.76 -8.61 5.82
CA ALA A 40 2.72 -9.03 6.83
C ALA A 40 2.42 -8.45 8.22
N GLU A 41 1.95 -7.20 8.31
CA GLU A 41 1.51 -6.58 9.55
C GLU A 41 0.32 -7.33 10.17
N VAL A 42 -0.68 -7.68 9.35
CA VAL A 42 -1.85 -8.46 9.80
C VAL A 42 -1.42 -9.83 10.33
N ALA A 43 -0.60 -10.57 9.59
CA ALA A 43 -0.12 -11.89 10.02
C ALA A 43 0.62 -11.82 11.36
N LYS A 44 1.48 -10.80 11.52
CA LYS A 44 2.22 -10.58 12.76
C LYS A 44 1.32 -10.18 13.93
N ALA A 45 0.30 -9.34 13.69
CA ALA A 45 -0.69 -8.98 14.71
C ALA A 45 -1.50 -10.18 15.18
N MET A 46 -1.75 -11.13 14.28
CA MET A 46 -2.45 -12.39 14.56
C MET A 46 -1.53 -13.49 15.09
N ASN A 47 -0.21 -13.23 15.17
CA ASN A 47 0.81 -14.19 15.58
C ASN A 47 0.74 -15.51 14.79
N CYS A 48 0.54 -15.41 13.46
CA CYS A 48 0.46 -16.56 12.56
C CYS A 48 1.25 -16.32 11.26
N GLY A 49 1.43 -17.37 10.46
CA GLY A 49 1.96 -17.25 9.09
C GLY A 49 0.97 -16.53 8.17
N ILE A 50 1.47 -15.89 7.10
CA ILE A 50 0.61 -15.13 6.16
C ILE A 50 -0.43 -16.04 5.48
N GLU A 51 -0.07 -17.29 5.24
CA GLU A 51 -0.91 -18.35 4.70
C GLU A 51 -1.97 -18.86 5.68
N GLN A 52 -1.79 -18.59 6.98
CA GLN A 52 -2.67 -19.01 8.07
C GLN A 52 -3.58 -17.88 8.57
N VAL A 53 -3.49 -16.68 7.99
CA VAL A 53 -4.40 -15.58 8.32
C VAL A 53 -5.82 -15.99 7.92
N ASP A 54 -6.71 -16.10 8.91
CA ASP A 54 -8.14 -16.27 8.71
C ASP A 54 -8.71 -14.99 8.06
N LYS A 55 -8.97 -15.06 6.76
CA LYS A 55 -9.34 -13.89 5.96
C LYS A 55 -10.76 -13.45 6.28
N GLU A 56 -11.65 -14.41 6.47
CA GLU A 56 -13.05 -14.20 6.79
C GLU A 56 -13.18 -13.46 8.13
N LEU A 57 -12.45 -13.90 9.16
CA LEU A 57 -12.41 -13.23 10.46
C LEU A 57 -11.88 -11.80 10.34
N VAL A 58 -10.74 -11.60 9.68
CA VAL A 58 -10.13 -10.26 9.54
C VAL A 58 -11.07 -9.32 8.78
N MET A 59 -11.68 -9.77 7.68
CA MET A 59 -12.62 -8.94 6.92
C MET A 59 -13.88 -8.63 7.72
N GLY A 60 -14.40 -9.60 8.48
CA GLY A 60 -15.53 -9.38 9.38
C GLY A 60 -15.26 -8.28 10.41
N ILE A 61 -14.11 -8.32 11.07
CA ILE A 61 -13.69 -7.28 12.03
C ILE A 61 -13.56 -5.91 11.36
N LEU A 62 -12.94 -5.85 10.18
CA LEU A 62 -12.76 -4.60 9.44
C LEU A 62 -14.10 -3.98 9.01
N LEU A 63 -15.06 -4.80 8.60
CA LEU A 63 -16.41 -4.34 8.27
C LEU A 63 -17.13 -3.77 9.50
N SER A 64 -16.88 -4.31 10.69
CA SER A 64 -17.42 -3.75 11.95
C SER A 64 -16.78 -2.41 12.34
N ALA A 65 -15.67 -1.99 11.71
CA ALA A 65 -14.98 -0.76 12.07
C ALA A 65 -15.77 0.53 11.75
N SER A 66 -16.72 0.47 10.81
CA SER A 66 -17.64 1.58 10.53
C SER A 66 -18.61 1.84 11.68
N GLU A 67 -18.96 0.80 12.44
CA GLU A 67 -19.94 0.85 13.52
C GLU A 67 -19.35 1.32 14.85
N LEU A 68 -18.02 1.48 14.93
CA LEU A 68 -17.33 1.93 16.13
C LEU A 68 -17.67 3.39 16.43
N ASN A 69 -18.03 3.66 17.69
CA ASN A 69 -18.15 5.04 18.17
C ASN A 69 -16.75 5.68 18.35
N ASP A 70 -16.71 6.99 18.59
CA ASP A 70 -15.46 7.74 18.67
C ASP A 70 -14.51 7.25 19.77
N ILE A 71 -15.05 6.85 20.92
CA ILE A 71 -14.26 6.36 22.05
C ILE A 71 -13.60 5.02 21.68
N GLU A 72 -14.36 4.11 21.09
CA GLU A 72 -13.87 2.82 20.61
C GLU A 72 -12.83 3.00 19.51
N ARG A 73 -13.10 3.86 18.54
CA ARG A 73 -12.18 4.20 17.45
C ARG A 73 -10.84 4.71 18.00
N VAL A 74 -10.86 5.63 18.95
CA VAL A 74 -9.64 6.13 19.61
C VAL A 74 -8.89 5.01 20.33
N LYS A 75 -9.60 4.11 21.03
CA LYS A 75 -8.99 2.96 21.72
C LYS A 75 -8.24 2.06 20.74
N TYR A 76 -8.87 1.66 19.64
CA TYR A 76 -8.24 0.80 18.64
C TYR A 76 -7.07 1.50 17.93
N ILE A 77 -7.17 2.80 17.61
CA ILE A 77 -6.06 3.57 17.05
C ILE A 77 -4.86 3.60 18.00
N LYS A 78 -5.08 3.83 19.30
CA LYS A 78 -4.00 3.83 20.29
C LYS A 78 -3.32 2.46 20.38
N ALA A 79 -4.11 1.39 20.42
CA ALA A 79 -3.58 0.02 20.44
C ALA A 79 -2.76 -0.30 19.18
N GLY A 80 -3.29 0.02 17.99
CA GLY A 80 -2.60 -0.18 16.72
C GLY A 80 -1.28 0.60 16.63
N ARG A 81 -1.27 1.87 17.04
CA ARG A 81 -0.04 2.69 17.09
C ARG A 81 1.02 2.07 17.98
N TRP A 82 0.63 1.58 19.17
CA TRP A 82 1.57 0.94 20.09
C TRP A 82 2.14 -0.36 19.52
N PHE A 83 1.30 -1.19 18.91
CA PHE A 83 1.73 -2.42 18.24
C PHE A 83 2.74 -2.14 17.11
N LEU A 84 2.44 -1.18 16.22
CA LEU A 84 3.33 -0.81 15.12
C LEU A 84 4.66 -0.25 15.63
N ALA A 85 4.65 0.62 16.65
CA ALA A 85 5.87 1.15 17.25
C ALA A 85 6.77 0.04 17.84
N GLN A 86 6.17 -1.01 18.41
CA GLN A 86 6.93 -2.18 18.88
C GLN A 86 7.52 -3.00 17.75
N MET A 87 6.88 -3.05 16.57
CA MET A 87 7.44 -3.72 15.42
C MET A 87 8.70 -3.01 14.93
N ASP A 88 8.67 -1.69 14.85
CA ASP A 88 9.81 -0.86 14.42
C ASP A 88 10.99 -0.95 15.41
N GLY A 89 10.69 -0.97 16.72
CA GLY A 89 11.71 -1.09 17.76
C GLY A 89 12.46 -2.43 17.78
N ARG A 90 11.88 -3.50 17.20
CA ARG A 90 12.51 -4.83 17.08
C ARG A 90 13.37 -4.99 15.81
N GLN A 91 13.35 -4.03 14.89
CA GLN A 91 14.15 -4.04 13.67
C GLN A 91 15.48 -3.26 13.79
N LYS A 92 15.81 -2.77 15.00
CA LYS A 92 17.10 -2.15 15.32
C LYS A 92 18.00 -3.11 16.08
#